data_AF-F3G2J1-F1
#
_entry.id   AF-F3G2J1-F1
#
_cell.length_a   1.000
_cell.length_b   1.000
_cell.length_c   1.000
_cell.angle_alpha   90.00
_cell.angle_beta   90.00
_cell.angle_gamma   90.00
#
_symmetry.space_group_name_H-M   'P 1'
#
loop_
_entity.id
_entity.type
_entity.pdbx_description
1 polymer ?
#
loop_
_entity_poly.entity_id
_entity_poly.type
_entity_poly.pdbx_seq_one_letter_code
_entity_poly.pdbx_strand_id
1 'polypeptide(L)' 'MTDLPEDDDEKRRKRQAFNQMLALKAESQVRKRKALAEWKAQYDALDDEARGRIDQALGKKCAEIAEQFGKSQPLRKR' A
#
# COMPACT_ATOMS: atom_id res chain seq x y z
N MET A 1 -17.36 19.30 -44.20
CA MET A 1 -16.17 18.56 -43.76
C MET A 1 -16.07 18.81 -42.27
N THR A 2 -16.44 17.85 -41.43
CA THR A 2 -16.31 17.99 -39.97
C THR A 2 -14.84 17.76 -39.63
N ASP A 3 -14.12 18.83 -39.28
CA ASP A 3 -12.80 18.72 -38.67
C ASP A 3 -12.95 17.92 -37.38
N LEU A 4 -12.50 16.66 -37.42
CA LEU A 4 -12.27 15.89 -36.21
C LEU A 4 -11.20 16.63 -35.42
N PRO A 5 -11.41 16.97 -34.14
CA PRO A 5 -10.37 17.59 -33.35
C PRO A 5 -9.21 16.59 -33.31
N GLU A 6 -8.08 16.95 -33.92
CA GLU A 6 -6.84 16.20 -33.80
C GLU A 6 -6.62 15.96 -32.32
N ASP A 7 -6.48 14.69 -31.94
CA ASP A 7 -6.30 14.29 -30.55
C ASP A 7 -4.94 14.85 -30.12
N ASP A 8 -4.93 16.09 -29.59
CA ASP A 8 -3.74 16.91 -29.31
C ASP A 8 -2.64 16.01 -28.73
N ASP A 9 -1.43 16.07 -29.28
CA ASP A 9 -0.31 15.24 -28.81
C ASP A 9 -0.10 15.33 -27.29
N GLU A 10 -0.46 16.48 -26.70
CA GLU A 10 -0.48 16.68 -25.26
C GLU A 10 -1.50 15.79 -24.53
N LYS A 11 -2.72 15.64 -25.07
CA LYS A 11 -3.75 14.72 -24.52
C LYS A 11 -3.29 13.28 -24.62
N ARG A 12 -2.64 12.89 -25.72
CA ARG A 12 -2.07 11.53 -25.89
C ARG A 12 -0.97 11.26 -24.87
N ARG A 13 -0.05 12.20 -24.65
CA ARG A 13 1.01 12.09 -23.62
C ARG A 13 0.43 11.99 -22.20
N LYS A 14 -0.57 12.80 -21.87
CA LYS A 14 -1.25 12.75 -20.55
C LYS A 14 -1.93 11.40 -20.32
N ARG A 15 -2.63 10.87 -21.31
CA ARG A 15 -3.24 9.52 -21.24
C ARG A 15 -2.19 8.43 -21.06
N GLN A 16 -1.07 8.51 -21.78
CA GLN A 16 0.03 7.54 -21.64
C GLN A 16 0.66 7.58 -20.23
N ALA A 17 0.95 8.76 -19.70
CA ALA A 17 1.48 8.93 -18.34
C ALA A 17 0.50 8.40 -17.29
N PHE A 18 -0.81 8.66 -17.46
CA PHE A 18 -1.84 8.13 -16.58
C PHE A 18 -1.91 6.60 -16.62
N ASN A 19 -1.85 6.00 -17.82
CA ASN A 19 -1.84 4.54 -17.97
C ASN A 19 -0.59 3.90 -17.34
N GLN A 20 0.58 4.55 -17.48
CA GLN A 20 1.81 4.11 -16.82
C GLN A 20 1.68 4.18 -15.29
N MET A 21 1.09 5.25 -14.76
CA MET A 21 0.81 5.37 -13.32
C MET A 21 -0.12 4.24 -12.83
N LEU A 22 -1.17 3.92 -13.60
CA LEU A 22 -2.08 2.81 -13.28
C LEU A 22 -1.35 1.46 -13.29
N ALA A 23 -0.49 1.21 -14.27
CA ALA A 23 0.32 0.00 -14.32
C ALA A 23 1.25 -0.11 -13.09
N LEU A 24 1.96 0.96 -12.75
CA LEU A 24 2.82 1.01 -11.55
C LEU A 24 2.03 0.77 -10.27
N LYS A 25 0.82 1.33 -10.14
CA LYS A 25 -0.07 1.10 -9.00
C LYS A 25 -0.49 -0.37 -8.93
N ALA A 26 -0.86 -0.98 -10.04
CA ALA A 26 -1.25 -2.38 -10.10
C ALA A 26 -0.09 -3.30 -9.70
N GLU A 27 1.11 -3.08 -10.25
CA GLU A 27 2.32 -3.81 -9.88
C GLU A 27 2.66 -3.65 -8.39
N SER A 28 2.57 -2.43 -7.87
CA SER A 28 2.79 -2.14 -6.45
C SER A 28 1.80 -2.89 -5.56
N GLN A 29 0.52 -2.97 -5.95
CA GLN A 29 -0.49 -3.73 -5.22
C GLN A 29 -0.18 -5.22 -5.18
N VAL A 30 0.23 -5.81 -6.32
CA VAL A 30 0.62 -7.23 -6.38
C VAL A 30 1.83 -7.50 -5.49
N ARG A 31 2.88 -6.67 -5.57
CA ARG A 31 4.07 -6.79 -4.72
C ARG A 31 3.74 -6.69 -3.24
N LYS A 32 2.90 -5.72 -2.84
CA LYS A 32 2.45 -5.55 -1.45
C LYS A 32 1.67 -6.77 -0.95
N ARG A 33 0.78 -7.33 -1.77
CA ARG A 33 0.03 -8.56 -1.41
C ARG A 33 0.96 -9.75 -1.20
N LYS A 34 1.94 -9.93 -2.09
CA LYS A 34 2.93 -11.01 -1.96
C LYS A 34 3.76 -10.86 -0.69
N ALA A 35 4.31 -9.66 -0.45
CA ALA A 35 5.09 -9.36 0.75
C ALA A 35 4.27 -9.57 2.03
N LEU A 36 2.99 -9.17 2.04
CA LEU A 36 2.11 -9.37 3.19
C LEU A 36 1.81 -10.86 3.42
N ALA A 37 1.65 -11.65 2.36
CA ALA A 37 1.47 -13.09 2.47
C ALA A 37 2.72 -13.78 3.02
N GLU A 38 3.91 -13.40 2.53
CA GLU A 38 5.20 -13.90 3.04
C GLU A 38 5.42 -13.53 4.51
N TRP A 39 5.18 -12.27 4.87
CA TRP A 39 5.25 -11.81 6.25
C TRP A 39 4.28 -12.57 7.16
N LYS A 40 3.04 -12.78 6.70
CA LYS A 40 2.04 -13.54 7.45
C LYS A 40 2.47 -14.99 7.67
N ALA A 41 3.00 -15.65 6.63
CA ALA A 41 3.50 -17.02 6.77
C ALA A 41 4.65 -17.11 7.78
N GLN A 42 5.57 -16.13 7.79
CA GLN A 42 6.64 -16.04 8.79
C GLN A 42 6.09 -15.80 10.19
N TYR A 43 5.11 -14.90 10.34
CA TYR A 43 4.49 -14.58 11.61
C TYR A 43 3.72 -15.78 12.20
N ASP A 44 2.96 -16.49 11.36
CA ASP A 44 2.19 -17.67 11.77
C ASP A 44 3.10 -18.86 12.15
N ALA A 45 4.34 -18.89 11.66
CA ALA A 45 5.34 -19.91 12.00
C ALA A 45 6.05 -19.65 13.35
N LEU A 46 5.86 -18.49 13.97
CA LEU A 46 6.47 -18.14 15.24
C LEU A 46 5.72 -18.76 16.43
N ASP A 47 6.46 -19.01 17.51
CA ASP A 47 5.87 -19.35 18.81
C ASP A 47 5.08 -18.16 19.39
N ASP A 48 4.23 -18.45 20.38
CA ASP A 48 3.34 -17.44 20.98
C ASP A 48 4.12 -16.33 21.70
N GLU A 49 5.30 -16.64 22.23
CA GLU A 49 6.13 -15.67 22.94
C GLU A 49 6.77 -14.67 21.97
N ALA A 50 7.34 -15.15 20.86
CA ALA A 50 7.91 -14.31 19.82
C ALA A 50 6.83 -13.46 19.13
N ARG A 51 5.64 -14.02 18.87
CA ARG A 51 4.48 -13.24 18.38
C ARG A 51 4.11 -12.13 19.35
N GLY A 52 4.02 -12.43 20.64
CA GLY A 52 3.72 -11.43 21.67
C GLY A 52 4.75 -10.28 21.71
N ARG A 53 6.04 -10.58 21.54
CA ARG A 53 7.09 -9.54 21.48
C ARG A 53 6.95 -8.65 20.24
N ILE A 54 6.65 -9.25 19.08
CA ILE A 54 6.43 -8.51 17.83
C ILE A 54 5.21 -7.61 17.94
N ASP A 55 4.10 -8.10 18.49
CA ASP A 55 2.87 -7.32 18.65
C ASP A 55 3.07 -6.12 19.59
N GLN A 56 3.82 -6.31 20.67
CA GLN A 56 4.18 -5.20 21.56
C GLN A 56 5.04 -4.15 20.86
N ALA A 57 6.06 -4.58 20.10
CA ALA A 57 6.92 -3.67 19.35
C ALA A 57 6.13 -2.90 18.27
N LEU A 58 5.25 -3.60 17.55
CA LEU A 58 4.36 -3.01 16.54
C LEU A 58 3.40 -2.00 17.19
N GLY A 59 2.80 -2.34 18.32
CA GLY A 59 1.92 -1.45 19.08
C GLY A 59 2.61 -0.15 19.50
N LYS A 60 3.86 -0.22 19.97
CA LYS A 60 4.66 0.97 20.31
C LYS A 60 4.90 1.85 19.09
N LYS A 61 5.28 1.26 17.95
CA LYS A 61 5.48 2.00 16.69
C LYS A 61 4.19 2.67 16.22
N CYS A 62 3.05 1.98 16.31
CA CYS A 62 1.75 2.57 16.00
C CYS A 62 1.42 3.74 16.94
N ALA A 63 1.74 3.64 18.22
CA ALA A 63 1.55 4.74 19.17
C ALA A 63 2.45 5.95 18.86
N GLU A 64 3.73 5.73 18.55
CA GLU A 64 4.66 6.78 18.11
C GLU A 64 4.15 7.52 16.87
N ILE A 65 3.65 6.78 15.87
CA ILE A 65 3.06 7.36 14.65
C ILE A 65 1.77 8.12 14.99
N ALA A 66 0.92 7.58 15.87
CA ALA A 66 -0.30 8.24 16.31
C ALA A 66 -0.04 9.57 17.04
N GLU A 67 1.04 9.61 17.82
CA GLU A 67 1.51 10.81 18.51
C GLU A 67 2.04 11.85 17.52
N GLN A 68 2.82 11.42 16.51
CA GLN A 68 3.39 12.32 15.50
C GLN A 68 2.37 12.92 14.54
N PHE A 69 1.36 12.15 14.12
CA PHE A 69 0.43 12.56 13.06
C PHE A 69 -1.00 12.84 13.56
N GLY A 70 -1.25 12.72 14.87
CA GLY A 70 -2.60 12.76 15.44
C GLY A 70 -3.40 11.48 15.17
N LYS A 71 -4.28 11.11 16.12
CA LYS A 71 -5.01 9.82 16.26
C LYS A 71 -4.93 8.89 15.04
N SER A 72 -3.97 7.96 15.05
CA SER A 72 -4.01 6.77 14.20
C SER A 72 -5.22 5.92 14.57
N GLN A 73 -5.92 5.38 13.56
CA GLN A 73 -7.04 4.47 13.82
C GLN A 73 -6.56 3.32 14.74
N PRO A 74 -7.28 3.04 15.84
CA PRO A 74 -6.91 1.94 16.71
C PRO A 74 -6.98 0.61 15.95
N LEU A 75 -5.98 -0.24 16.17
CA LEU A 75 -5.94 -1.61 15.67
C LEU A 75 -7.25 -2.31 16.12
N ARG A 76 -8.17 -2.57 15.19
CA ARG A 76 -9.41 -3.30 15.49
C ARG A 76 -9.04 -4.72 15.91
N LYS A 77 -9.21 -5.03 17.20
CA LYS A 77 -9.20 -6.41 17.69
C LYS A 77 -10.38 -7.15 17.03
N ARG A 78 -10.08 -8.26 16.35
CA ARG A 78 -11.10 -9.22 15.89
C ARG A 78 -11.50 -10.12 17.03
#